data_AF-A0A7C0XZE5-F1
#
_entry.id   AF-A0A7C0XZE5-F1
#
_cell.length_a   1.000
_cell.length_b   1.000
_cell.length_c   1.000
_cell.angle_alpha   90.00
_cell.angle_beta   90.00
_cell.angle_gamma   90.00
#
_symmetry.space_group_name_H-M   'P 1'
#
loop_
_entity.id
_entity.type
_entity.pdbx_description
1 polymer ?
#
loop_
_entity_poly.entity_id
_entity_poly.type
_entity_poly.pdbx_seq_one_letter_code
_entity_poly.pdbx_strand_id
1 'polypeptide(L)'
;MRESSNGWLELVISKPADVQYVLSQIWPYLTHRREAASRALAELKSSKSIVVDPKNFDAASFVDFQGETCIIPPNSFALSRTVEYFRIPRSVLTICVGKSSYARCGIIVNVTPFEPEWEGYVTLEISNTTPLPAKIYANEGIAQVLFFEGDEACEISYADKKGKYQRQQSIVLPKL
;
A
#
# COMPACT_ATOMS: atom_id res chain seq x y z
N MET A 1 -19.25 15.39 -7.59
CA MET A 1 -19.82 14.55 -8.66
C MET A 1 -20.82 15.40 -9.41
N ARG A 2 -20.79 15.40 -10.74
CA ARG A 2 -21.84 15.99 -11.56
C ARG A 2 -22.45 14.89 -12.40
N GLU A 3 -23.77 14.92 -12.51
CA GLU A 3 -24.51 14.01 -13.37
C GLU A 3 -24.41 14.56 -14.80
N SER A 4 -23.79 13.79 -15.70
CA SER A 4 -23.68 14.18 -17.10
C SER A 4 -24.95 13.81 -17.87
N SER A 5 -25.22 14.52 -18.96
CA SER A 5 -26.46 14.42 -19.75
C SER A 5 -26.73 13.05 -20.39
N ASN A 6 -25.79 12.12 -20.32
CA ASN A 6 -25.88 10.75 -20.83
C ASN A 6 -25.96 9.70 -19.70
N GLY A 7 -26.21 10.11 -18.44
CA GLY A 7 -26.41 9.21 -17.30
C GLY A 7 -25.12 8.68 -16.66
N TRP A 8 -23.94 9.14 -17.10
CA TRP A 8 -22.66 8.79 -16.47
C TRP A 8 -22.34 9.76 -15.32
N LEU A 9 -21.85 9.21 -14.21
CA LEU A 9 -21.33 10.00 -13.09
C LEU A 9 -19.95 10.55 -13.47
N GLU A 10 -19.84 11.86 -13.65
CA GLU A 10 -18.54 12.51 -13.84
C GLU A 10 -17.88 12.78 -12.49
N LEU A 11 -16.73 12.13 -12.29
CA LEU A 11 -15.84 12.35 -11.16
C LEU A 11 -14.88 13.48 -11.53
N VAL A 12 -15.17 14.69 -11.04
CA VAL A 12 -14.30 15.87 -11.24
C VAL A 12 -13.08 15.72 -10.33
N ILE A 13 -11.97 15.23 -10.90
CA ILE A 13 -10.67 15.17 -10.24
C ILE A 13 -9.98 16.51 -10.46
N SER A 14 -9.78 17.30 -9.40
CA SER A 14 -8.98 18.53 -9.47
C SER A 14 -7.50 18.19 -9.72
N LYS A 15 -6.82 19.06 -10.48
CA LYS A 15 -5.55 18.88 -11.20
C LYS A 15 -4.58 17.80 -10.66
N PRO A 16 -3.96 16.99 -11.54
CA PRO A 16 -2.82 16.15 -11.17
C PRO A 16 -1.73 17.02 -10.53
N ALA A 17 -1.07 16.51 -9.50
CA ALA A 17 0.10 17.17 -8.92
C ALA A 17 1.12 17.44 -10.04
N ASP A 18 1.55 18.69 -10.17
CA ASP A 18 2.54 19.09 -11.18
C ASP A 18 3.81 18.25 -10.96
N VAL A 19 4.30 17.62 -12.03
CA VAL A 19 5.56 16.87 -12.04
C VAL A 19 6.70 17.70 -11.44
N GLN A 20 6.75 19.01 -11.71
CA GLN A 20 7.75 19.91 -11.13
C GLN A 20 7.57 20.06 -9.62
N TYR A 21 6.33 20.09 -9.13
CA TYR A 21 6.04 20.15 -7.71
C TYR A 21 6.47 18.87 -7.01
N VAL A 22 6.11 17.69 -7.54
CA VAL A 22 6.56 16.39 -7.01
C VAL A 22 8.08 16.30 -7.02
N LEU A 23 8.74 16.66 -8.12
CA LEU A 23 10.20 16.70 -8.25
C LEU A 23 10.84 17.60 -7.19
N SER A 24 10.29 18.79 -6.95
CA SER A 24 10.84 19.73 -5.96
C SER A 24 10.87 19.14 -4.54
N GLN A 25 9.90 18.30 -4.19
CA GLN A 25 9.79 17.71 -2.87
C GLN A 25 10.72 16.49 -2.69
N ILE A 26 10.99 15.75 -3.77
CA ILE A 26 11.83 14.54 -3.71
C ILE A 26 13.30 14.80 -4.07
N TRP A 27 13.61 15.92 -4.73
CA TRP A 27 14.96 16.27 -5.19
C TRP A 27 16.03 16.19 -4.09
N PRO A 28 15.82 16.73 -2.86
CA PRO A 28 16.81 16.68 -1.79
C PRO A 28 17.17 15.27 -1.33
N TYR A 29 16.36 14.27 -1.66
CA TYR A 29 16.51 12.87 -1.24
C TYR A 29 17.08 11.99 -2.36
N LEU A 30 16.87 12.40 -3.61
CA LEU A 30 17.40 11.75 -4.80
C LEU A 30 18.88 12.09 -5.05
N THR A 31 19.40 13.17 -4.48
CA THR A 31 20.82 13.60 -4.58
C THR A 31 21.82 12.53 -4.14
N HIS A 32 21.43 11.61 -3.24
CA HIS A 32 22.28 10.52 -2.77
C HIS A 32 22.13 9.21 -3.57
N ARG A 33 21.20 9.13 -4.53
CA ARG A 33 20.99 7.94 -5.40
C ARG A 33 20.81 8.35 -6.86
N ARG A 34 21.94 8.69 -7.51
CA ARG A 34 21.99 9.17 -8.91
C ARG A 34 21.18 8.33 -9.90
N GLU A 35 21.25 7.01 -9.83
CA GLU A 35 20.54 6.14 -10.79
C GLU A 35 19.02 6.16 -10.60
N ALA A 36 18.54 6.11 -9.36
CA ALA A 36 17.11 6.20 -9.04
C ALA A 36 16.55 7.58 -9.41
N ALA A 37 17.33 8.64 -9.17
CA ALA A 37 17.00 10.00 -9.56
C ALA A 37 16.86 10.14 -11.08
N SER A 38 17.80 9.58 -11.84
CA SER A 38 17.78 9.60 -13.30
C SER A 38 16.63 8.81 -13.90
N ARG A 39 16.23 7.67 -13.31
CA ARG A 39 15.06 6.90 -13.75
C ARG A 39 13.75 7.63 -13.44
N ALA A 40 13.58 8.12 -12.22
CA ALA A 40 12.41 8.92 -11.84
C ALA A 40 12.27 10.17 -12.74
N LEU A 41 13.39 10.85 -13.03
CA LEU A 41 13.41 11.97 -13.99
C LEU A 41 13.05 11.55 -15.42
N ALA A 42 13.51 10.39 -15.87
CA ALA A 42 13.20 9.89 -17.22
C ALA A 42 11.71 9.52 -17.35
N GLU A 43 11.12 8.93 -16.31
CA GLU A 43 9.68 8.61 -16.25
C GLU A 43 8.81 9.85 -16.10
N LEU A 44 9.23 10.83 -15.30
CA LEU A 44 8.51 12.09 -15.13
C LEU A 44 8.61 13.01 -16.37
N LYS A 45 9.70 12.91 -17.14
CA LYS A 45 9.86 13.58 -18.45
C LYS A 45 9.17 12.82 -19.58
N SER A 46 9.02 11.51 -19.43
CA SER A 46 8.16 10.72 -20.30
C SER A 46 6.73 11.18 -20.06
N SER A 47 6.03 11.62 -21.10
CA SER A 47 4.60 11.97 -21.05
C SER A 47 3.68 10.78 -20.75
N LYS A 48 4.19 9.71 -20.13
CA LYS A 48 3.41 8.60 -19.60
C LYS A 48 2.63 9.12 -18.39
N SER A 49 1.32 9.29 -18.56
CA SER A 49 0.39 9.24 -17.43
C SER A 49 0.52 7.85 -16.81
N ILE A 50 1.25 7.73 -15.70
CA ILE A 50 1.31 6.48 -14.93
C ILE A 50 -0.01 6.38 -14.16
N VAL A 51 -1.01 5.80 -14.81
CA VAL A 51 -2.30 5.51 -14.18
C VAL A 51 -2.15 4.21 -13.39
N VAL A 52 -2.42 4.26 -12.10
CA VAL A 52 -2.52 3.04 -11.28
C VAL A 52 -3.86 2.37 -11.60
N ASP A 53 -3.84 1.41 -12.52
CA ASP A 53 -5.00 0.58 -12.86
C ASP A 53 -4.85 -0.80 -12.21
N PRO A 54 -5.70 -1.19 -11.24
CA PRO A 54 -5.62 -2.50 -10.62
C PRO A 54 -5.94 -3.66 -11.59
N LYS A 55 -6.59 -3.40 -12.74
CA LYS A 55 -6.82 -4.40 -13.79
C LYS A 55 -5.63 -4.53 -14.75
N ASN A 56 -4.81 -3.49 -14.86
CA ASN A 56 -3.64 -3.45 -15.72
C ASN A 56 -2.46 -2.83 -14.98
N PHE A 57 -2.05 -3.50 -13.90
CA PHE A 57 -1.07 -2.97 -12.97
C PHE A 57 0.34 -2.99 -13.58
N ASP A 58 0.96 -1.81 -13.74
CA ASP A 58 2.32 -1.70 -14.24
C ASP A 58 3.33 -1.91 -13.10
N ALA A 59 3.91 -3.10 -13.04
CA ALA A 59 4.92 -3.46 -12.05
C ALA A 59 6.18 -2.56 -12.12
N ALA A 60 6.46 -1.92 -13.25
CA ALA A 60 7.57 -0.96 -13.38
C ALA A 60 7.33 0.33 -12.56
N SER A 61 6.10 0.57 -12.08
CA SER A 61 5.77 1.68 -11.19
C SER A 61 6.34 1.51 -9.77
N PHE A 62 6.93 0.35 -9.45
CA PHE A 62 7.54 0.05 -8.17
C PHE A 62 9.05 -0.10 -8.28
N VAL A 63 9.75 0.37 -7.25
CA VAL A 63 11.19 0.17 -7.08
C VAL A 63 11.41 -0.69 -5.86
N ASP A 64 12.07 -1.83 -6.05
CA ASP A 64 12.47 -2.70 -4.95
C ASP A 64 13.46 -1.98 -4.02
N PHE A 65 13.24 -2.12 -2.72
CA PHE A 65 14.06 -1.49 -1.70
C PHE A 65 14.32 -2.44 -0.53
N GLN A 66 15.57 -2.49 -0.08
CA GLN A 66 15.98 -3.21 1.12
C GLN A 66 16.88 -2.32 1.98
N GLY A 67 16.59 -2.23 3.27
CA GLY A 67 17.36 -1.46 4.24
C GLY A 67 16.70 -1.43 5.62
N GLU A 68 17.45 -1.01 6.63
CA GLU A 68 16.96 -0.86 8.01
C GLU A 68 15.97 0.29 8.16
N THR A 69 16.05 1.28 7.27
CA THR A 69 15.10 2.40 7.19
C THR A 69 14.71 2.66 5.75
N CYS A 70 13.44 2.98 5.51
CA CYS A 70 12.91 3.42 4.23
C CYS A 70 12.41 4.86 4.33
N ILE A 71 12.72 5.71 3.34
CA ILE A 71 12.13 7.03 3.19
C ILE A 71 11.01 6.95 2.16
N ILE A 72 9.77 7.12 2.60
CA ILE A 72 8.61 7.19 1.72
C ILE A 72 8.45 8.65 1.27
N PRO A 73 8.45 8.93 -0.04
CA PRO A 73 8.24 10.28 -0.56
C PRO A 73 6.90 10.89 -0.12
N PRO A 74 6.75 12.23 -0.22
CA PRO A 74 5.49 12.90 0.10
C PRO A 74 4.36 12.42 -0.82
N ASN A 75 3.16 12.26 -0.27
CA ASN A 75 1.97 11.83 -1.01
C ASN A 75 2.18 10.54 -1.82
N SER A 76 2.93 9.60 -1.25
CA SER A 76 3.29 8.32 -1.87
C SER A 76 3.12 7.17 -0.87
N PHE A 77 3.33 5.95 -1.31
CA PHE A 77 3.21 4.76 -0.46
C PHE A 77 4.29 3.73 -0.78
N ALA A 78 4.51 2.82 0.17
CA ALA A 78 5.35 1.65 0.00
C ALA A 78 4.52 0.40 0.29
N LEU A 79 4.73 -0.65 -0.52
CA LEU A 79 4.29 -1.99 -0.18
C LEU A 79 5.39 -2.69 0.61
N SER A 80 5.04 -3.30 1.72
CA SER A 80 5.93 -4.11 2.55
C SER A 80 5.20 -5.39 2.98
N ARG A 81 5.86 -6.22 3.78
CA ARG A 81 5.22 -7.36 4.44
C ARG A 81 5.57 -7.42 5.92
N THR A 82 4.75 -8.09 6.71
CA THR A 82 5.07 -8.43 8.10
C THR A 82 6.25 -9.39 8.19
N VAL A 83 6.93 -9.34 9.33
CA VAL A 83 7.91 -10.36 9.74
C VAL A 83 7.17 -11.62 10.19
N GLU A 84 6.02 -11.43 10.82
CA GLU A 84 5.14 -12.45 11.35
C GLU A 84 4.36 -13.16 10.22
N TYR A 85 4.28 -14.47 10.33
CA TYR A 85 3.38 -15.31 9.53
C TYR A 85 2.14 -15.64 10.37
N PHE A 86 0.95 -15.41 9.81
CA PHE A 86 -0.31 -15.66 10.50
C PHE A 86 -1.00 -16.90 9.94
N ARG A 87 -1.71 -17.61 10.81
CA ARG A 87 -2.68 -18.67 10.49
C ARG A 87 -3.94 -18.39 11.28
N ILE A 88 -5.00 -17.95 10.61
CA ILE A 88 -6.23 -17.51 11.28
C ILE A 88 -7.17 -18.69 11.47
N PRO A 89 -7.67 -18.97 12.69
CA PRO A 89 -8.67 -20.00 12.92
C PRO A 89 -9.97 -19.74 12.14
N ARG A 90 -10.74 -20.81 11.87
CA ARG A 90 -12.03 -20.72 11.15
C ARG A 90 -13.11 -19.94 11.89
N SER A 91 -13.02 -19.83 13.21
CA SER A 91 -13.95 -19.04 14.04
C SER A 91 -13.47 -17.60 14.26
N VAL A 92 -12.35 -17.17 13.67
CA VAL A 92 -11.73 -15.88 13.98
C VAL A 92 -11.67 -14.99 12.74
N LEU A 93 -12.10 -13.74 12.91
CA LEU A 93 -11.85 -12.65 11.98
C LEU A 93 -10.89 -11.66 12.63
N THR A 94 -10.02 -11.03 11.85
CA THR A 94 -9.16 -9.98 12.39
C THR A 94 -9.36 -8.64 11.71
N ILE A 95 -9.11 -7.55 12.46
CA ILE A 95 -8.96 -6.21 11.89
C ILE A 95 -7.56 -5.71 12.22
N CYS A 96 -6.84 -5.26 11.20
CA CYS A 96 -5.55 -4.62 11.37
C CYS A 96 -5.75 -3.09 11.42
N VAL A 97 -5.13 -2.44 12.40
CA VAL A 97 -5.15 -0.97 12.54
C VAL A 97 -3.72 -0.46 12.73
N GLY A 98 -3.44 0.74 12.21
CA GLY A 98 -2.17 1.41 12.43
C GLY A 98 -1.95 1.79 13.91
N LYS A 99 -0.69 1.93 14.32
CA LYS A 99 -0.36 2.43 15.67
C LYS A 99 -0.38 3.95 15.72
N SER A 100 -0.79 4.49 16.88
CA SER A 100 -0.90 5.95 17.08
C SER A 100 0.42 6.69 16.86
N SER A 101 1.56 6.09 17.19
CA SER A 101 2.89 6.70 16.99
C SER A 101 3.14 7.08 15.52
N TYR A 102 2.85 6.16 14.60
CA TYR A 102 3.01 6.39 13.17
C TYR A 102 1.87 7.25 12.59
N ALA A 103 0.64 7.04 13.06
CA ALA A 103 -0.51 7.86 12.65
C ALA A 103 -0.30 9.36 12.94
N ARG A 104 0.35 9.71 14.06
CA ARG A 104 0.69 11.11 14.41
C ARG A 104 1.75 11.74 13.51
N CYS A 105 2.48 10.92 12.75
CA CYS A 105 3.41 11.38 11.71
C CYS A 105 2.74 11.47 10.32
N GLY A 106 1.42 11.30 10.23
CA GLY A 106 0.70 11.25 8.95
C GLY A 106 0.97 9.99 8.13
N ILE A 107 1.32 8.89 8.83
CA ILE A 107 1.52 7.58 8.23
C ILE A 107 0.29 6.73 8.46
N ILE A 108 -0.25 6.20 7.36
CA ILE A 108 -1.38 5.28 7.36
C ILE A 108 -0.84 3.90 6.99
N VAL A 109 -1.21 2.89 7.78
CA VAL A 109 -0.98 1.49 7.42
C VAL A 109 -2.32 0.90 7.04
N ASN A 110 -2.52 0.68 5.75
CA ASN A 110 -3.73 0.08 5.20
C ASN A 110 -3.51 -1.43 5.01
N VAL A 111 -4.38 -2.21 5.62
CA VAL A 111 -4.33 -3.67 5.64
C VAL A 111 -5.76 -4.18 5.68
N THR A 112 -6.14 -5.05 4.76
CA THR A 112 -7.46 -5.66 4.75
C THR A 112 -7.60 -6.70 5.87
N PRO A 113 -8.81 -6.93 6.39
CA PRO A 113 -9.06 -7.98 7.38
C PRO A 113 -8.45 -9.33 6.99
N PHE A 114 -7.97 -10.08 7.98
CA PHE A 114 -7.56 -11.47 7.76
C PHE A 114 -8.82 -12.32 7.96
N GLU A 115 -9.33 -12.85 6.85
CA GLU A 115 -10.52 -13.68 6.84
C GLU A 115 -10.25 -15.03 7.57
N PRO A 116 -11.31 -15.69 8.07
CA PRO A 116 -11.18 -17.03 8.65
C PRO A 116 -10.43 -18.00 7.72
N GLU A 117 -9.49 -18.76 8.28
CA GLU A 117 -8.59 -19.68 7.57
C GLU A 117 -7.64 -19.05 6.54
N TRP A 118 -7.51 -17.72 6.54
CA TRP A 118 -6.41 -17.08 5.83
C TRP A 118 -5.07 -17.42 6.51
N GLU A 119 -4.04 -17.70 5.71
CA GLU A 119 -2.66 -17.78 6.20
C GLU A 119 -1.66 -17.11 5.26
N GLY A 120 -0.62 -16.50 5.82
CA GLY A 120 0.40 -15.78 5.04
C GLY A 120 1.21 -14.78 5.85
N TYR A 121 2.25 -14.24 5.22
CA TYR A 121 2.78 -12.93 5.61
C TYR A 121 1.80 -11.86 5.15
N VAL A 122 1.54 -10.86 5.97
CA VAL A 122 0.57 -9.81 5.65
C VAL A 122 1.25 -8.77 4.76
N THR A 123 0.62 -8.41 3.64
CA THR A 123 1.05 -7.25 2.84
C THR A 123 0.62 -5.96 3.54
N LEU A 124 1.56 -5.08 3.79
CA LEU A 124 1.33 -3.77 4.40
C LEU A 124 1.39 -2.69 3.32
N GLU A 125 0.33 -1.90 3.15
CA GLU A 125 0.37 -0.66 2.39
C GLU A 125 0.67 0.48 3.37
N ILE A 126 1.87 1.05 3.29
CA ILE A 126 2.33 2.12 4.17
C ILE A 126 2.28 3.43 3.38
N SER A 127 1.29 4.26 3.67
CA SER A 127 1.00 5.50 2.94
C SER A 127 1.48 6.71 3.72
N ASN A 128 2.24 7.59 3.06
CA ASN A 128 2.64 8.89 3.55
C ASN A 128 1.71 9.96 2.96
N THR A 129 0.79 10.46 3.78
CA THR A 129 -0.18 11.49 3.37
C THR A 129 0.31 12.90 3.67
N THR A 130 1.56 13.07 4.11
CA THR A 130 2.13 14.38 4.42
C THR A 130 2.84 14.96 3.20
N PRO A 131 3.01 16.30 3.14
CA PRO A 131 3.87 16.94 2.13
C PRO A 131 5.36 16.77 2.42
N LEU A 132 5.76 16.05 3.47
CA LEU A 132 7.15 15.83 3.86
C LEU A 132 7.52 14.35 3.72
N PRO A 133 8.79 14.01 3.46
CA PRO A 133 9.18 12.61 3.41
C PRO A 133 9.12 11.97 4.80
N ALA A 134 8.64 10.74 4.84
CA ALA A 134 8.48 10.01 6.09
C ALA A 134 9.48 8.87 6.18
N LYS A 135 10.16 8.76 7.32
CA LYS A 135 11.09 7.68 7.61
C LYS A 135 10.36 6.55 8.34
N ILE A 136 10.43 5.35 7.78
CA ILE A 136 9.90 4.10 8.34
C ILE A 136 11.07 3.19 8.71
N TYR A 137 10.95 2.50 9.84
CA TYR A 137 11.98 1.59 10.35
C TYR A 137 11.55 0.14 10.15
N ALA A 138 12.47 -0.69 9.65
CA ALA A 138 12.24 -2.12 9.54
C ALA A 138 12.20 -2.75 10.94
N ASN A 139 11.42 -3.82 11.09
CA ASN A 139 11.26 -4.58 12.34
C ASN A 139 10.65 -3.79 13.52
N GLU A 140 10.15 -2.59 13.29
CA GLU A 140 9.34 -1.88 14.28
C GLU A 140 7.86 -2.23 14.13
N GLY A 141 7.15 -2.29 15.26
CA GLY A 141 5.72 -2.52 15.24
C GLY A 141 4.96 -1.30 14.75
N ILE A 142 4.59 -1.29 13.47
CA ILE A 142 3.89 -0.19 12.78
C ILE A 142 2.35 -0.31 12.82
N ALA A 143 1.84 -1.54 13.00
CA ALA A 143 0.42 -1.85 13.08
C ALA A 143 0.13 -2.82 14.24
N GLN A 144 -1.14 -3.03 14.52
CA GLN A 144 -1.64 -3.98 15.51
C GLN A 144 -2.87 -4.71 14.96
N VAL A 145 -3.04 -5.96 15.37
CA VAL A 145 -4.10 -6.84 14.89
C VAL A 145 -5.04 -7.14 16.05
N LEU A 146 -6.33 -6.87 15.84
CA LEU A 146 -7.41 -7.20 16.76
C LEU A 146 -8.06 -8.49 16.28
N PHE A 147 -8.25 -9.44 17.19
CA PHE A 147 -8.85 -10.74 16.91
C PHE A 147 -10.28 -10.77 17.47
N PHE A 148 -11.22 -11.20 16.65
CA PHE A 148 -12.62 -11.33 16.99
C PHE A 148 -13.04 -12.78 16.78
N GLU A 149 -13.39 -13.45 17.86
CA GLU A 149 -13.94 -14.80 17.82
C GLU A 149 -15.46 -14.73 17.58
N GLY A 150 -15.95 -15.53 16.65
CA GLY A 150 -17.37 -15.70 16.40
C GLY A 150 -17.99 -16.78 17.28
N ASP A 151 -19.29 -16.68 17.50
CA ASP A 151 -20.07 -17.68 18.27
C ASP A 151 -20.13 -19.05 17.56
N GLU A 152 -19.97 -19.05 16.24
CA GLU A 152 -19.98 -20.23 15.38
C GLU A 152 -18.82 -20.20 14.36
N ALA A 153 -18.48 -21.37 13.82
CA ALA A 153 -17.47 -21.47 12.77
C ALA A 153 -17.96 -20.79 11.47
N CYS A 154 -17.06 -20.11 10.76
CA CYS A 154 -17.39 -19.51 9.47
C CYS A 154 -17.90 -20.59 8.48
N GLU A 155 -19.05 -20.35 7.84
CA GLU A 155 -19.64 -21.31 6.90
C GLU A 155 -18.81 -21.45 5.62
N ILE A 156 -18.33 -20.33 5.06
CA ILE A 156 -17.47 -20.30 3.86
C ILE A 156 -16.24 -19.45 4.15
N SER A 157 -15.11 -20.11 4.39
CA SER A 157 -13.85 -19.48 4.77
C SER A 157 -13.05 -18.95 3.57
N TYR A 158 -11.94 -18.26 3.85
CA TYR A 158 -11.00 -17.84 2.81
C TYR A 158 -10.39 -19.03 2.05
N ALA A 159 -10.14 -20.13 2.76
CA ALA A 159 -9.62 -21.36 2.19
C ALA A 159 -10.66 -22.03 1.26
N ASP A 160 -11.93 -22.06 1.66
CA ASP A 160 -13.03 -22.62 0.84
C ASP A 160 -13.18 -21.85 -0.48
N LYS A 161 -13.07 -20.51 -0.42
CA LYS A 161 -13.09 -19.61 -1.58
C LYS A 161 -11.88 -19.76 -2.50
N LYS A 162 -10.85 -20.54 -2.11
CA LYS A 162 -9.54 -20.60 -2.79
C LYS A 162 -8.97 -19.20 -3.00
N GLY A 163 -8.98 -18.40 -1.93
CA GLY A 163 -8.63 -16.98 -2.00
C GLY A 163 -7.24 -16.71 -2.59
N LYS A 164 -7.13 -15.62 -3.36
CA LYS A 164 -6.00 -15.31 -4.25
C LYS A 164 -4.65 -15.13 -3.54
N TYR A 165 -4.69 -14.79 -2.26
CA TYR A 165 -3.52 -14.46 -1.45
C TYR A 165 -3.27 -15.49 -0.34
N GLN A 166 -3.82 -16.70 -0.48
CA GLN A 166 -3.60 -17.78 0.48
C GLN A 166 -2.14 -18.24 0.45
N ARG A 167 -1.54 -18.44 1.62
CA ARG A 167 -0.13 -18.85 1.83
C ARG A 167 0.89 -17.92 1.20
N GLN A 168 0.59 -16.64 1.03
CA GLN A 168 1.52 -15.71 0.39
C GLN A 168 2.85 -15.61 1.15
N GLN A 169 3.97 -15.71 0.40
CA GLN A 169 5.34 -15.73 0.93
C GLN A 169 6.06 -14.39 0.79
N SER A 170 5.67 -13.61 -0.21
CA SER A 170 6.28 -12.32 -0.58
C SER A 170 5.20 -11.25 -0.75
N ILE A 171 5.64 -10.03 -1.05
CA ILE A 171 4.73 -8.99 -1.53
C ILE A 171 4.11 -9.49 -2.85
N VAL A 172 2.79 -9.56 -2.90
CA VAL A 172 2.02 -9.96 -4.08
C VAL A 172 1.26 -8.74 -4.60
N LEU A 173 1.49 -8.38 -5.86
CA LEU A 173 0.77 -7.29 -6.52
C LEU A 173 -0.71 -7.67 -6.77
N PRO A 174 -1.60 -6.68 -6.99
CA PRO A 174 -3.02 -6.92 -7.15
C PRO A 174 -3.35 -7.98 -8.21
N LYS A 175 -4.26 -8.90 -7.87
CA LYS A 175 -4.86 -9.89 -8.77
C LYS A 175 -6.37 -9.68 -8.78
N LEU A 176 -6.91 -9.06 -9.82
CA LEU A 176 -8.36 -8.93 -10.05
C LEU A 176 -8.91 -10.12 -10.82
#